data_AF-A0A1C5FZI9-F1
#
_entry.id   AF-A0A1C5FZI9-F1
#
_cell.length_a   1.000
_cell.length_b   1.000
_cell.length_c   1.000
_cell.angle_alpha   90.00
_cell.angle_beta   90.00
_cell.angle_gamma   90.00
#
_symmetry.space_group_name_H-M   'P 1'
#
loop_
_entity.id
_entity.type
_entity.pdbx_description
1 polymer ?
#
loop_
_entity_poly.entity_id
_entity_poly.type
_entity_poly.pdbx_seq_one_letter_code
_entity_poly.pdbx_strand_id
1 'polypeptide(L)' 'RGGGSYDRVLARLAAAGADPALVVLLYDGELLDEVPEEGHDRPVHAAVTPSGVHRFTPRPR' A
#
# COMPACT_ATOMS: atom_id res chain seq x y z
N ARG A 1 -4.62 -13.90 -3.14
CA ARG A 1 -6.10 -14.04 -3.08
C ARG A 1 -6.73 -12.67 -3.34
N GLY A 2 -7.20 -12.37 -4.56
CA GLY A 2 -7.66 -11.04 -4.99
C GLY A 2 -9.15 -10.74 -4.71
N GLY A 3 -9.59 -10.84 -3.44
CA GLY A 3 -11.00 -10.65 -3.06
C GLY A 3 -11.39 -9.22 -2.63
N GLY A 4 -10.54 -8.23 -2.89
CA GLY A 4 -10.76 -6.82 -2.49
C GLY A 4 -10.92 -6.58 -1.00
N SER A 5 -10.37 -7.46 -0.15
CA SER A 5 -10.50 -7.33 1.31
C SER A 5 -9.83 -6.06 1.83
N TYR A 6 -8.68 -5.69 1.26
CA TYR A 6 -7.97 -4.47 1.60
C TYR A 6 -8.72 -3.23 1.12
N ASP A 7 -9.25 -3.24 -0.12
CA ASP A 7 -10.01 -2.12 -0.69
C ASP A 7 -11.18 -1.71 0.21
N ARG A 8 -11.91 -2.70 0.75
CA ARG A 8 -13.03 -2.43 1.67
C ARG A 8 -12.60 -1.81 2.99
N VAL A 9 -11.43 -2.18 3.52
CA VAL A 9 -10.89 -1.59 4.77
C VAL A 9 -10.38 -0.18 4.50
N LEU A 10 -9.63 0.01 3.40
CA LEU A 10 -9.10 1.29 2.99
C LEU A 10 -10.21 2.31 2.68
N ALA A 11 -11.28 1.87 2.01
CA ALA A 11 -12.46 2.69 1.78
C ALA A 11 -13.13 3.15 3.09
N ARG A 12 -13.19 2.28 4.11
CA ARG A 12 -13.74 2.65 5.44
C ARG A 12 -12.86 3.64 6.18
N LEU A 13 -11.54 3.48 6.14
CA LEU A 13 -10.60 4.43 6.75
C LEU A 13 -10.74 5.81 6.12
N ALA A 14 -10.80 5.87 4.79
CA ALA A 14 -11.03 7.12 4.06
C ALA A 14 -12.37 7.77 4.41
N ALA A 15 -13.46 6.99 4.47
CA ALA A 15 -14.78 7.48 4.86
C ALA A 15 -14.83 7.98 6.32
N ALA A 16 -14.01 7.43 7.21
CA ALA A 16 -13.88 7.87 8.60
C ALA A 16 -12.97 9.09 8.78
N GLY A 17 -12.34 9.61 7.70
CA GLY A 17 -11.35 10.67 7.79
C GLY A 17 -10.08 10.26 8.56
N ALA A 18 -9.84 8.96 8.71
CA ALA A 18 -8.65 8.44 9.39
C ALA A 18 -7.47 8.38 8.41
N ASP A 19 -6.30 8.79 8.88
CA ASP A 19 -5.06 8.77 8.10
C ASP A 19 -3.98 7.92 8.81
N PRO A 20 -4.17 6.59 8.91
CA PRO A 20 -3.16 5.73 9.50
C PRO A 20 -1.99 5.53 8.54
N ALA A 21 -0.81 5.23 9.10
CA ALA A 21 0.31 4.76 8.31
C ALA A 21 -0.04 3.40 7.65
N LEU A 22 -0.30 3.42 6.34
CA LEU A 22 -0.41 2.22 5.52
C LEU A 22 0.98 1.62 5.25
N VAL A 23 1.19 0.39 5.72
CA VAL A 23 2.44 -0.37 5.55
C VAL A 23 2.10 -1.77 5.07
N VAL A 24 2.85 -2.27 4.09
CA VAL A 24 2.69 -3.63 3.54
C VAL A 24 3.87 -4.52 3.93
N LEU A 25 3.61 -5.80 4.14
CA LEU A 25 4.65 -6.82 4.32
C LEU A 25 4.85 -7.56 3.00
N LEU A 26 6.10 -7.67 2.56
CA LEU A 26 6.48 -8.32 1.31
C LEU A 26 7.70 -9.23 1.54
N TYR A 27 7.89 -10.22 0.69
CA TYR A 27 9.18 -10.86 0.52
C TYR A 27 10.11 -10.00 -0.33
N ASP A 28 11.43 -10.19 -0.20
CA ASP A 28 12.41 -9.37 -0.91
C ASP A 28 12.23 -9.39 -2.44
N GLY A 29 11.78 -10.51 -3.01
CA GLY A 29 11.50 -10.65 -4.44
C GLY A 29 10.15 -10.10 -4.92
N GLU A 30 9.30 -9.59 -4.01
CA GLU A 30 7.99 -9.01 -4.34
C GLU A 30 8.04 -7.47 -4.42
N LEU A 31 9.15 -6.86 -3.99
CA LEU A 31 9.37 -5.43 -4.18
C LEU A 31 9.89 -5.19 -5.61
N LEU A 32 9.07 -4.50 -6.41
CA LEU A 32 9.38 -4.17 -7.80
C LEU A 32 9.55 -2.65 -7.95
N ASP A 33 10.34 -2.22 -8.93
CA ASP A 33 10.51 -0.80 -9.25
C ASP A 33 9.20 -0.16 -9.73
N GLU A 34 8.40 -0.94 -10.46
CA GLU A 34 7.09 -0.51 -10.97
C GLU A 34 6.09 -1.67 -11.01
N VAL A 35 4.81 -1.32 -10.88
CA VAL A 35 3.66 -2.20 -11.10
C VAL A 35 2.59 -1.44 -11.87
N PRO A 36 1.75 -2.12 -12.66
CA PRO A 36 0.57 -1.50 -13.24
C PRO A 36 -0.31 -0.87 -12.15
N GLU A 37 -0.81 0.34 -12.39
CA GLU A 37 -1.72 1.05 -11.49
C GLU A 37 -3.16 0.91 -11.99
N GLU A 38 -4.07 0.52 -11.09
CA GLU A 38 -5.50 0.46 -11.31
C GLU A 38 -6.21 1.54 -10.49
N GLY A 39 -7.35 2.06 -10.96
CA GLY A 39 -8.03 3.20 -10.31
C GLY A 39 -8.55 2.94 -8.89
N HIS A 40 -8.52 1.68 -8.43
CA HIS A 40 -8.85 1.31 -7.05
C HIS A 40 -7.63 1.15 -6.15
N ASP A 41 -6.42 1.22 -6.71
CA ASP A 41 -5.19 1.12 -5.95
C ASP A 41 -5.01 2.30 -5.00
N ARG A 42 -4.39 2.00 -3.86
CA ARG A 42 -4.06 2.99 -2.85
C ARG A 42 -2.57 2.91 -2.54
N PRO A 43 -1.82 4.02 -2.64
CA PRO A 43 -0.41 4.01 -2.29
C PRO A 43 -0.23 3.71 -0.80
N VAL A 44 0.82 2.95 -0.48
CA VAL A 44 1.28 2.73 0.89
C VAL A 44 2.48 3.63 1.20
N HIS A 45 2.72 3.89 2.48
CA HIS A 45 3.85 4.73 2.91
C HIS A 45 5.17 3.96 2.97
N ALA A 46 5.10 2.65 3.20
CA ALA A 46 6.28 1.80 3.28
C ALA A 46 5.97 0.33 2.97
N ALA A 47 7.00 -0.39 2.52
CA ALA A 47 7.06 -1.83 2.50
C ALA A 47 8.09 -2.32 3.53
N VAL A 48 7.77 -3.39 4.24
CA VAL A 48 8.71 -4.11 5.11
C VAL A 48 8.98 -5.46 4.49
N THR A 49 10.26 -5.75 4.28
CA THR A 49 10.77 -7.03 3.80
C THR A 49 11.73 -7.64 4.81
N PRO A 50 12.10 -8.94 4.69
CA PRO A 50 13.14 -9.52 5.52
C PRO A 50 14.46 -8.72 5.49
N SER A 51 14.80 -8.13 4.34
CA SER A 51 16.01 -7.33 4.16
C SER A 51 15.91 -5.89 4.68
N GLY A 52 14.71 -5.36 4.99
CA GLY A 52 14.59 -4.03 5.59
C GLY A 52 13.27 -3.30 5.36
N VAL A 53 13.28 -2.00 5.67
CA VAL A 53 12.13 -1.09 5.50
C VAL A 53 12.39 -0.14 4.33
N HIS A 54 11.46 -0.12 3.38
CA HIS A 54 11.49 0.71 2.18
C HIS A 54 10.38 1.76 2.27
N ARG A 55 10.74 3.04 2.29
CA ARG A 55 9.78 4.15 2.42
C ARG A 55 9.51 4.79 1.06
N PHE A 56 8.24 5.08 0.78
CA PHE A 56 7.82 5.74 -0.44
C PHE A 56 7.45 7.19 -0.15
N THR A 57 7.90 8.11 -1.01
CA THR A 57 7.42 9.49 -0.97
C THR A 57 6.02 9.54 -1.59
N PRO A 58 5.05 10.24 -0.96
CA PRO A 58 3.76 10.44 -1.59
C PRO A 58 3.95 11.12 -2.95
N ARG A 59 3.34 10.57 -4.01
CA ARG A 59 3.23 11.31 -5.27
C ARG A 59 2.43 12.60 -4.99
N PRO A 60 2.89 13.77 -5.46
CA PRO A 60 2.07 14.97 -5.42
C PRO A 60 0.75 14.67 -6.15
N ARG A 61 -0.37 14.99 -5.49
CA ARG A 61 -1.72 14.78 -6.02
C ARG A 61 -2.01 15.69 -7.21
#